data_AF-A0A254RN44-F1
#
_entry.id   AF-A0A254RN44-F1
#
_cell.length_a   1.000
_cell.length_b   1.000
_cell.length_c   1.000
_cell.angle_alpha   90.00
_cell.angle_beta   90.00
_cell.angle_gamma   90.00
#
_symmetry.space_group_name_H-M   'P 1'
#
loop_
_entity.id
_entity.type
_entity.pdbx_description
1 polymer ?
#
loop_
_entity_poly.entity_id
_entity_poly.type
_entity_poly.pdbx_seq_one_letter_code
_entity_poly.pdbx_strand_id
1 'polypeptide(L)'
;MVVMQGGPNMTPPNGANPPQYAGGPGPGGSAFPKPEKVDPITGLDLVAWFFAQTQKDPNFYPLHKSTITFFNVMNFKTINQRFSYPGGNTYLCKFRDELKRLFEGETVLRAGADHLVVISLNLTVEDIVNRVKELNLVMGHFEGGLRNQIKAGIYIADGTPQKPIVMMDRASLACREVHGIFNREYAVFDEELNKKHEQQQYVLEHFEEAFEKGYFKVFYQPVVRALTGKVCGYEALARWIDPVRGIIPPFIFIEIFEKFHLIHRLDALIIEQACKDIRDDMDSGYAYEPVSVNLSRLDFELSDIKKIVDDAVAKYNIPKKYLNLEVTESAFSSQNTNLAETIKAFRADGYEVWLDDFGSGFSSFGNLQSYDFDLLKIDMSFLRTFDTNPKSKLIIASIVDMAKKLGIHTLAEGVETKEQYEYLKMIGCEIIQGYYFGKPMPVEEYQNNREKYCRYEVSEPSELKEYYDTIGTVNLLDNRPLIINRNTIVNFMPTALFELIDGKFQFIYTNKAFSDFMASIGARTHEQIINEFIDKFPEERAMLRQAMLDTEEQKIPIDCAMTIYSCKLIVAVKFLNRTGSRTSFVLTCRNLSKIKKPKYGHL
;
A
#
# COMPACT_ATOMS: atom_id res chain seq x y z
N MET A 1 13.62 2.49 11.48
CA MET A 1 14.42 2.92 12.64
C MET A 1 15.86 2.49 12.40
N VAL A 2 16.73 3.41 11.95
CA VAL A 2 18.19 3.21 11.78
C VAL A 2 18.89 4.55 12.07
N VAL A 3 20.06 4.44 12.67
CA VAL A 3 20.82 5.39 13.51
C VAL A 3 21.51 6.49 12.70
N MET A 4 21.43 7.74 13.19
CA MET A 4 22.17 8.91 12.69
C MET A 4 23.61 8.97 13.26
N GLN A 5 24.58 9.39 12.45
CA GLN A 5 25.89 9.87 12.90
C GLN A 5 26.14 11.29 12.38
N GLY A 6 26.80 12.08 13.22
CA GLY A 6 26.73 13.54 13.26
C GLY A 6 27.64 14.28 12.29
N GLY A 7 27.26 15.53 12.02
CA GLY A 7 28.08 16.52 11.32
C GLY A 7 28.89 17.41 12.28
N PRO A 8 29.90 18.14 11.77
CA PRO A 8 30.62 19.13 12.55
C PRO A 8 30.02 20.54 12.43
N ASN A 9 30.11 21.26 13.55
CA ASN A 9 29.72 22.64 13.80
C ASN A 9 30.30 23.65 12.78
N MET A 10 29.49 24.63 12.37
CA MET A 10 29.96 25.96 11.99
C MET A 10 29.11 27.05 12.62
N THR A 11 29.80 27.96 13.32
CA THR A 11 29.30 29.20 13.91
C THR A 11 29.01 30.26 12.84
N PRO A 12 27.95 31.09 12.98
CA PRO A 12 27.76 32.27 12.14
C PRO A 12 28.41 33.53 12.75
N PRO A 13 28.85 34.50 11.93
CA PRO A 13 29.46 35.75 12.40
C PRO A 13 28.42 36.83 12.73
N ASN A 14 28.82 37.69 13.66
CA ASN A 14 28.12 38.88 14.15
C ASN A 14 27.74 39.90 13.06
N GLY A 15 26.63 40.60 13.30
CA GLY A 15 26.60 42.06 13.17
C GLY A 15 25.42 42.65 12.40
N ALA A 16 24.39 43.10 13.13
CA ALA A 16 23.69 44.37 12.88
C ALA A 16 22.62 44.62 13.97
N ASN A 17 22.82 45.65 14.80
CA ASN A 17 21.82 46.13 15.77
C ASN A 17 20.66 46.83 15.06
N PRO A 18 19.40 46.62 15.47
CA PRO A 18 18.31 47.53 15.15
C PRO A 18 18.20 48.68 16.19
N PRO A 19 17.62 49.84 15.80
CA PRO A 19 17.72 51.08 16.57
C PRO A 19 16.81 51.12 17.80
N GLN A 20 17.32 51.76 18.85
CA GLN A 20 16.59 52.15 20.05
C GLN A 20 15.52 53.19 19.72
N TYR A 21 14.26 52.91 20.06
CA TYR A 21 13.23 53.93 20.21
C TYR A 21 12.98 54.23 21.68
N ALA A 22 13.15 55.51 22.03
CA ALA A 22 12.97 56.09 23.33
C ALA A 22 11.51 56.05 23.80
N GLY A 23 11.33 55.89 25.12
CA GLY A 23 10.04 55.86 25.78
C GLY A 23 9.34 57.22 25.88
N GLY A 24 8.02 57.16 25.83
CA GLY A 24 7.09 58.18 26.31
C GLY A 24 5.84 57.48 26.88
N PRO A 25 5.21 57.98 27.96
CA PRO A 25 4.13 57.28 28.65
C PRO A 25 2.81 57.47 27.91
N GLY A 26 2.27 56.41 27.30
CA GLY A 26 0.94 56.38 26.70
C GLY A 26 -0.14 56.01 27.73
N PRO A 27 -1.33 56.63 27.69
CA PRO A 27 -2.37 56.46 28.70
C PRO A 27 -3.19 55.18 28.49
N GLY A 28 -3.56 54.54 29.59
CA GLY A 28 -4.68 53.60 29.63
C GLY A 28 -4.34 52.18 29.17
N GLY A 29 -4.02 51.31 30.14
CA GLY A 29 -4.09 49.87 29.92
C GLY A 29 -5.49 49.50 29.44
N SER A 30 -5.58 48.97 28.21
CA SER A 30 -6.79 48.29 27.75
C SER A 30 -6.95 47.03 28.59
N ALA A 31 -7.73 47.13 29.67
CA ALA A 31 -8.16 45.96 30.41
C ALA A 31 -8.96 45.09 29.44
N PHE A 32 -8.36 43.98 29.00
CA PHE A 32 -9.12 42.88 28.42
C PHE A 32 -10.31 42.61 29.34
N PRO A 33 -11.54 42.46 28.83
CA PRO A 33 -12.70 42.18 29.66
C PRO A 33 -12.37 40.97 30.54
N LYS A 34 -12.58 41.11 31.85
CA LYS A 34 -12.37 40.01 32.79
C LYS A 34 -13.21 38.84 32.28
N PRO A 35 -12.65 37.63 32.11
CA PRO A 35 -13.42 36.50 31.64
C PRO A 35 -14.59 36.30 32.61
N GLU A 36 -15.80 36.19 32.06
CA GLU A 36 -16.98 35.86 32.84
C GLU A 36 -16.70 34.59 33.64
N LYS A 37 -17.13 34.58 34.90
CA LYS A 37 -16.84 33.43 35.77
C LYS A 37 -17.69 32.23 35.37
N VAL A 38 -18.97 32.44 35.08
CA VAL A 38 -19.99 31.38 35.00
C VAL A 38 -20.65 31.40 33.63
N ASP A 39 -20.83 30.23 33.03
CA ASP A 39 -21.60 30.05 31.79
C ASP A 39 -23.10 30.22 32.05
N PRO A 40 -23.83 31.05 31.29
CA PRO A 40 -25.23 31.36 31.57
C PRO A 40 -26.20 30.20 31.32
N ILE A 41 -25.78 29.18 30.55
CA ILE A 41 -26.62 28.03 30.21
C ILE A 41 -26.48 26.95 31.28
N THR A 42 -25.24 26.54 31.53
CA THR A 42 -24.92 25.43 32.43
C THR A 42 -24.68 25.88 33.87
N GLY A 43 -24.43 27.15 34.13
CA GLY A 43 -24.06 27.61 35.48
C GLY A 43 -22.73 27.02 35.99
N LEU A 44 -21.92 26.44 35.11
CA LEU A 44 -20.57 25.99 35.40
C LEU A 44 -19.58 27.14 35.30
N ASP A 45 -18.48 27.05 36.05
CA ASP A 45 -17.37 27.98 35.85
C ASP A 45 -16.76 27.79 34.44
N LEU A 46 -16.41 28.89 33.80
CA LEU A 46 -15.77 28.88 32.48
C LEU A 46 -14.29 28.50 32.61
N VAL A 47 -13.82 27.65 31.69
CA VAL A 47 -12.41 27.21 31.67
C VAL A 47 -11.47 28.41 31.56
N ALA A 48 -11.82 29.42 30.76
CA ALA A 48 -11.03 30.64 30.61
C ALA A 48 -10.84 31.39 31.95
N TRP A 49 -11.89 31.47 32.77
CA TRP A 49 -11.80 32.07 34.10
C TRP A 49 -10.95 31.21 35.04
N PHE A 50 -11.19 29.90 35.08
CA PHE A 50 -10.46 28.97 35.95
C PHE A 50 -8.95 29.00 35.66
N PHE A 51 -8.56 28.93 34.38
CA PHE A 51 -7.15 29.02 33.96
C PHE A 51 -6.53 30.39 34.26
N ALA A 52 -7.30 31.47 34.17
CA ALA A 52 -6.81 32.78 34.57
C ALA A 52 -6.53 32.87 36.08
N GLN A 53 -7.26 32.14 36.93
CA GLN A 53 -6.96 32.08 38.37
C GLN A 53 -5.70 31.26 38.64
N THR A 54 -5.55 30.10 38.00
CA THR A 54 -4.39 29.21 38.22
C THR A 54 -3.09 29.81 37.71
N GLN A 55 -3.15 30.67 36.69
CA GLN A 55 -1.99 31.44 36.22
C GLN A 55 -1.63 32.60 37.17
N LYS A 56 -2.62 33.20 37.84
CA LYS A 56 -2.39 34.29 38.82
C LYS A 56 -1.87 33.77 40.14
N ASP A 57 -2.38 32.61 40.58
CA ASP A 57 -1.98 31.95 41.80
C ASP A 57 -1.78 30.44 41.52
N PRO A 58 -0.53 29.97 41.38
CA PRO A 58 -0.22 28.56 41.20
C PRO A 58 -0.70 27.64 42.34
N ASN A 59 -0.98 28.20 43.52
CA ASN A 59 -1.52 27.44 44.66
C ASN A 59 -3.06 27.32 44.62
N PHE A 60 -3.73 28.06 43.73
CA PHE A 60 -5.19 27.99 43.57
C PHE A 60 -5.63 26.56 43.22
N TYR A 61 -4.86 25.86 42.38
CA TYR A 61 -5.12 24.46 42.04
C TYR A 61 -3.83 23.76 41.56
N PRO A 62 -3.52 22.55 42.05
CA PRO A 62 -2.29 21.83 41.68
C PRO A 62 -2.41 21.15 40.29
N LEU A 63 -2.58 21.96 39.23
CA LEU A 63 -2.77 21.51 37.85
C LEU A 63 -1.69 20.55 37.36
N HIS A 64 -0.43 20.75 37.74
CA HIS A 64 0.69 19.90 37.37
C HIS A 64 0.58 18.44 37.88
N LYS A 65 -0.36 18.16 38.80
CA LYS A 65 -0.68 16.80 39.29
C LYS A 65 -2.09 16.34 38.89
N SER A 66 -2.74 17.07 37.98
CA SER A 66 -4.12 16.80 37.59
C SER A 66 -4.23 16.01 36.30
N THR A 67 -5.37 15.36 36.13
CA THR A 67 -5.82 14.80 34.87
C THR A 67 -6.92 15.68 34.31
N ILE A 68 -6.78 16.12 33.06
CA ILE A 68 -7.77 16.91 32.33
C ILE A 68 -8.52 15.98 31.39
N THR A 69 -9.85 15.91 31.55
CA THR A 69 -10.74 15.18 30.65
C THR A 69 -11.59 16.18 29.87
N PHE A 70 -11.39 16.25 28.56
CA PHE A 70 -12.14 17.08 27.64
C PHE A 70 -13.28 16.26 27.01
N PHE A 71 -14.52 16.71 27.17
CA PHE A 71 -15.69 16.03 26.63
C PHE A 71 -16.28 16.76 25.44
N ASN A 72 -16.68 16.00 24.41
CA ASN A 72 -17.36 16.51 23.23
C ASN A 72 -18.60 15.67 22.90
N VAL A 73 -19.72 16.33 22.65
CA VAL A 73 -20.99 15.69 22.32
C VAL A 73 -21.05 15.43 20.81
N MET A 74 -21.14 14.16 20.41
CA MET A 74 -21.32 13.81 19.00
C MET A 74 -22.58 14.47 18.44
N ASN A 75 -22.52 14.91 17.17
CA ASN A 75 -23.69 15.40 16.43
C ASN A 75 -24.58 16.40 17.20
N PHE A 76 -24.01 17.26 18.05
CA PHE A 76 -24.80 18.21 18.85
C PHE A 76 -25.65 19.15 17.99
N LYS A 77 -25.17 19.48 16.79
CA LYS A 77 -25.95 20.20 15.79
C LYS A 77 -27.27 19.51 15.44
N THR A 78 -27.31 18.19 15.39
CA THR A 78 -28.52 17.39 15.15
C THR A 78 -29.50 17.49 16.32
N ILE A 79 -29.01 17.56 17.56
CA ILE A 79 -29.85 17.85 18.73
C ILE A 79 -30.51 19.22 18.57
N ASN A 80 -29.74 20.25 18.24
CA ASN A 80 -30.27 21.59 18.01
C ASN A 80 -31.27 21.65 16.85
N GLN A 81 -31.03 20.91 15.77
CA GLN A 81 -31.95 20.85 14.63
C GLN A 81 -33.27 20.17 14.98
N ARG A 82 -33.22 19.11 15.80
CA ARG A 82 -34.40 18.32 16.15
C ARG A 82 -35.22 18.94 17.27
N PHE A 83 -34.58 19.57 18.25
CA PHE A 83 -35.22 20.06 19.48
C PHE A 83 -35.09 21.58 19.68
N SER A 84 -34.60 22.30 18.68
CA SER A 84 -34.25 23.74 18.74
C SER A 84 -33.17 24.06 19.80
N TYR A 85 -32.71 25.31 19.83
CA TYR A 85 -31.68 25.76 20.78
C TYR A 85 -32.05 25.55 22.27
N PRO A 86 -33.30 25.83 22.72
CA PRO A 86 -33.72 25.47 24.08
C PRO A 86 -33.55 23.99 24.41
N GLY A 87 -33.87 23.07 23.49
CA GLY A 87 -33.68 21.64 23.70
C GLY A 87 -32.21 21.24 23.80
N GLY A 88 -31.34 21.87 23.00
CA GLY A 88 -29.89 21.74 23.15
C GLY A 88 -29.37 22.25 24.49
N ASN A 89 -29.88 23.38 24.98
CA ASN A 89 -29.54 23.91 26.30
C ASN A 89 -29.97 22.94 27.41
N THR A 90 -31.17 22.35 27.31
CA THR A 90 -31.63 21.31 28.24
C THR A 90 -30.72 20.08 28.22
N TYR A 91 -30.25 19.66 27.05
CA TYR A 91 -29.26 18.58 26.93
C TYR A 91 -27.97 18.92 27.67
N LEU A 92 -27.43 20.13 27.48
CA LEU A 92 -26.21 20.58 28.14
C LEU A 92 -26.34 20.68 29.66
N CYS A 93 -27.50 21.10 30.17
CA CYS A 93 -27.79 21.09 31.61
C CYS A 93 -27.82 19.66 32.17
N LYS A 94 -28.49 18.73 31.51
CA LYS A 94 -28.49 17.30 31.90
C LYS A 94 -27.08 16.72 31.85
N PHE A 95 -26.31 17.06 30.81
CA PHE A 95 -24.93 16.61 30.66
C PHE A 95 -24.04 17.11 31.80
N ARG A 96 -24.17 18.40 32.17
CA ARG A 96 -23.52 18.97 33.35
C ARG A 96 -23.90 18.19 34.62
N ASP A 97 -25.19 17.97 34.86
CA ASP A 97 -25.67 17.34 36.09
C ASP A 97 -25.11 15.92 36.23
N GLU A 98 -25.07 15.19 35.12
CA GLU A 98 -24.51 13.85 35.07
C GLU A 98 -22.99 13.85 35.29
N LEU A 99 -22.24 14.81 34.72
CA LEU A 99 -20.82 14.97 35.02
C LEU A 99 -20.59 15.31 36.49
N LYS A 100 -21.38 16.20 37.09
CA LYS A 100 -21.27 16.53 38.53
C LYS A 100 -21.53 15.32 39.42
N ARG A 101 -22.48 14.45 39.03
CA ARG A 101 -22.78 13.21 39.74
C ARG A 101 -21.65 12.19 39.63
N LEU A 102 -21.18 11.93 38.42
CA LEU A 102 -20.15 10.93 38.14
C LEU A 102 -18.75 11.35 38.62
N PHE A 103 -18.47 12.65 38.60
CA PHE A 103 -17.20 13.24 39.01
C PHE A 103 -17.36 14.05 40.30
N GLU A 104 -18.12 13.52 41.26
CA GLU A 104 -18.28 14.12 42.58
C GLU A 104 -16.90 14.37 43.23
N GLY A 105 -16.72 15.58 43.78
CA GLY A 105 -15.45 16.03 44.37
C GLY A 105 -14.44 16.61 43.37
N GLU A 106 -14.66 16.45 42.06
CA GLU A 106 -13.78 17.00 41.02
C GLU A 106 -14.30 18.33 40.45
N THR A 107 -13.44 19.03 39.70
CA THR A 107 -13.79 20.34 39.13
C THR A 107 -14.40 20.17 37.74
N VAL A 108 -15.70 20.47 37.60
CA VAL A 108 -16.42 20.46 36.31
C VAL A 108 -16.52 21.88 35.76
N LEU A 109 -16.10 22.08 34.52
CA LEU A 109 -15.98 23.38 33.87
C LEU A 109 -16.65 23.36 32.49
N ARG A 110 -17.00 24.56 32.01
CA ARG A 110 -17.50 24.78 30.65
C ARG A 110 -16.41 25.35 29.76
N ALA A 111 -16.10 24.66 28.65
CA ALA A 111 -15.15 25.16 27.65
C ALA A 111 -15.84 26.06 26.60
N GLY A 112 -17.10 25.76 26.27
CA GLY A 112 -17.90 26.50 25.28
C GLY A 112 -18.69 25.54 24.39
N ALA A 113 -19.62 26.04 23.57
CA ALA A 113 -20.41 25.26 22.59
C ALA A 113 -21.03 23.96 23.15
N ASP A 114 -20.47 22.80 22.85
CA ASP A 114 -20.88 21.48 23.33
C ASP A 114 -19.80 20.78 24.15
N HIS A 115 -18.80 21.55 24.61
CA HIS A 115 -17.63 21.05 25.31
C HIS A 115 -17.66 21.37 26.80
N LEU A 116 -17.47 20.32 27.59
CA LEU A 116 -17.31 20.38 29.05
C LEU A 116 -15.97 19.75 29.42
N VAL A 117 -15.39 20.19 30.53
CA VAL A 117 -14.08 19.73 30.99
C VAL A 117 -14.19 19.28 32.44
N VAL A 118 -13.57 18.16 32.78
CA VAL A 118 -13.36 17.74 34.17
C VAL A 118 -11.87 17.78 34.45
N ILE A 119 -11.50 18.41 35.57
CA ILE A 119 -10.13 18.38 36.09
C ILE A 119 -10.17 17.60 37.40
N SER A 120 -9.39 16.52 37.45
CA SER A 120 -9.31 15.63 38.60
C SER A 120 -7.91 15.49 39.17
N LEU A 121 -7.80 15.28 40.48
CA LEU A 121 -6.49 15.12 41.16
C LEU A 121 -6.18 13.67 41.55
N ASN A 122 -7.21 12.89 41.87
CA ASN A 122 -7.05 11.59 42.51
C ASN A 122 -7.64 10.43 41.70
N LEU A 123 -8.10 10.68 40.47
CA LEU A 123 -8.69 9.64 39.63
C LEU A 123 -7.63 9.01 38.74
N THR A 124 -7.64 7.68 38.69
CA THR A 124 -6.89 6.94 37.69
C THR A 124 -7.58 7.07 36.32
N VAL A 125 -6.84 6.78 35.25
CA VAL A 125 -7.42 6.70 33.90
C VAL A 125 -8.55 5.68 33.85
N GLU A 126 -8.42 4.56 34.55
CA GLU A 126 -9.44 3.51 34.60
C GLU A 126 -10.73 4.01 35.25
N ASP A 127 -10.64 4.78 36.34
CA ASP A 127 -11.80 5.42 36.97
C ASP A 127 -12.52 6.36 36.00
N ILE A 128 -11.76 7.20 35.30
CA ILE A 128 -12.30 8.14 34.32
C ILE A 128 -13.00 7.36 33.20
N VAL A 129 -12.35 6.34 32.64
CA VAL A 129 -12.90 5.52 31.56
C VAL A 129 -14.21 4.84 31.97
N ASN A 130 -14.28 4.29 33.18
CA ASN A 130 -15.50 3.67 33.69
C ASN A 130 -16.64 4.70 33.83
N ARG A 131 -16.33 5.91 34.29
CA ARG A 131 -17.29 7.02 34.36
C ARG A 131 -17.72 7.51 32.98
N VAL A 132 -16.83 7.53 31.98
CA VAL A 132 -17.20 7.88 30.58
C VAL A 132 -18.17 6.85 30.00
N LYS A 133 -17.99 5.56 30.30
CA LYS A 133 -18.94 4.51 29.89
C LYS A 133 -20.30 4.71 30.56
N GLU A 134 -20.33 4.93 31.87
CA GLU A 134 -21.56 5.19 32.62
C GLU A 134 -22.29 6.43 32.09
N LEU A 135 -21.56 7.51 31.83
CA LEU A 135 -22.06 8.73 31.20
C LEU A 135 -22.72 8.43 29.85
N ASN A 136 -22.09 7.63 28.99
CA ASN A 136 -22.66 7.24 27.69
C ASN A 136 -23.90 6.34 27.84
N LEU A 137 -24.00 5.50 28.88
CA LEU A 137 -25.21 4.72 29.15
C LEU A 137 -26.41 5.62 29.49
N VAL A 138 -26.19 6.66 30.29
CA VAL A 138 -27.25 7.58 30.72
C VAL A 138 -27.60 8.59 29.62
N MET A 139 -26.58 9.19 29.00
CA MET A 139 -26.76 10.26 28.01
C MET A 139 -26.92 9.76 26.57
N GLY A 140 -26.68 8.47 26.33
CA GLY A 140 -26.71 7.88 25.00
C GLY A 140 -28.11 7.72 24.41
N HIS A 141 -29.14 7.77 25.26
CA HIS A 141 -30.54 7.78 24.87
C HIS A 141 -31.18 9.11 25.22
N PHE A 142 -31.11 10.06 24.28
CA PHE A 142 -31.84 11.32 24.43
C PHE A 142 -33.24 11.21 23.81
N GLU A 143 -34.15 12.06 24.29
CA GLU A 143 -35.58 12.09 23.97
C GLU A 143 -35.90 11.77 22.49
N GLY A 144 -37.00 11.06 22.24
CA GLY A 144 -37.41 10.68 20.88
C GLY A 144 -36.50 9.63 20.20
N GLY A 145 -35.75 8.85 20.98
CA GLY A 145 -34.91 7.75 20.49
C GLY A 145 -33.64 8.21 19.78
N LEU A 146 -33.23 9.47 19.96
CA LEU A 146 -31.98 9.97 19.39
C LEU A 146 -30.81 9.31 20.14
N ARG A 147 -30.06 8.46 19.43
CA ARG A 147 -28.81 7.93 19.94
C ARG A 147 -27.74 8.98 19.82
N ASN A 148 -27.11 9.29 20.93
CA ASN A 148 -25.93 10.14 20.94
C ASN A 148 -24.78 9.48 21.69
N GLN A 149 -23.57 9.99 21.50
CA GLN A 149 -22.40 9.57 22.26
C GLN A 149 -21.61 10.79 22.70
N ILE A 150 -21.02 10.69 23.88
CA ILE A 150 -20.07 11.68 24.39
C ILE A 150 -18.68 11.07 24.26
N LYS A 151 -17.78 11.84 23.66
CA LYS A 151 -16.37 11.50 23.48
C LYS A 151 -15.53 12.17 24.54
N ALA A 152 -14.50 11.49 25.02
CA ALA A 152 -13.59 12.00 26.02
C ALA A 152 -12.13 11.93 25.57
N GLY A 153 -11.40 13.04 25.71
CA GLY A 153 -9.95 13.08 25.56
C GLY A 153 -9.29 13.33 26.90
N ILE A 154 -8.32 12.50 27.28
CA ILE A 154 -7.72 12.51 28.60
C ILE A 154 -6.26 12.94 28.48
N TYR A 155 -5.87 13.96 29.22
CA TYR A 155 -4.46 14.35 29.39
C TYR A 155 -4.05 14.20 30.85
N ILE A 156 -2.93 13.54 31.10
CA ILE A 156 -2.39 13.30 32.45
C ILE A 156 -1.16 14.20 32.61
N ALA A 157 -1.19 15.08 33.61
CA ALA A 157 -0.02 15.88 33.92
C ALA A 157 1.12 15.01 34.49
N ASP A 158 2.34 15.29 34.09
CA ASP A 158 3.54 14.53 34.45
C ASP A 158 4.28 15.11 35.67
N GLY A 159 3.67 16.05 36.39
CA GLY A 159 4.30 16.78 37.48
C GLY A 159 5.08 18.02 37.04
N THR A 160 5.31 18.23 35.75
CA THR A 160 6.02 19.42 35.25
C THR A 160 5.08 20.62 35.14
N PRO A 161 5.52 21.83 35.53
CA PRO A 161 4.73 23.04 35.32
C PRO A 161 4.53 23.31 33.82
N GLN A 162 3.27 23.27 33.38
CA GLN A 162 2.87 23.59 32.01
C GLN A 162 1.78 24.67 32.01
N LYS A 163 1.67 25.41 30.91
CA LYS A 163 0.58 26.38 30.75
C LYS A 163 -0.75 25.62 30.69
N PRO A 164 -1.79 26.00 31.46
CA PRO A 164 -3.06 25.27 31.50
C PRO A 164 -3.71 25.08 30.11
N ILE A 165 -3.55 26.07 29.22
CA ILE A 165 -4.06 26.00 27.85
C ILE A 165 -3.44 24.84 27.06
N VAL A 166 -2.13 24.60 27.20
CA VAL A 166 -1.43 23.50 26.52
C VAL A 166 -1.96 22.16 27.00
N MET A 167 -2.20 22.03 28.30
CA MET A 167 -2.76 20.80 28.89
C MET A 167 -4.18 20.52 28.36
N MET A 168 -4.99 21.57 28.22
CA MET A 168 -6.34 21.47 27.63
C MET A 168 -6.30 21.13 26.14
N ASP A 169 -5.39 21.74 25.37
CA ASP A 169 -5.23 21.46 23.95
C ASP A 169 -4.84 19.99 23.71
N ARG A 170 -3.98 19.44 24.57
CA ARG A 170 -3.61 18.01 24.56
C ARG A 170 -4.81 17.10 24.84
N ALA A 171 -5.61 17.41 25.86
CA ALA A 171 -6.86 16.68 26.13
C ALA A 171 -7.86 16.81 24.96
N SER A 172 -8.01 18.00 24.39
CA SER A 172 -8.88 18.25 23.24
C SER A 172 -8.41 17.50 21.99
N LEU A 173 -7.10 17.43 21.75
CA LEU A 173 -6.51 16.65 20.66
C LEU A 173 -6.86 15.17 20.80
N ALA A 174 -6.69 14.58 21.99
CA ALA A 174 -7.12 13.20 22.25
C ALA A 174 -8.63 13.01 22.03
N CYS A 175 -9.46 13.99 22.41
CA CYS A 175 -10.90 13.91 22.20
C CYS A 175 -11.27 13.89 20.70
N ARG A 176 -10.55 14.68 19.88
CA ARG A 176 -10.76 14.72 18.43
C ARG A 176 -10.43 13.40 17.73
N GLU A 177 -9.43 12.67 18.19
CA GLU A 177 -9.05 11.36 17.61
C GLU A 177 -10.16 10.31 17.65
N VAL A 178 -11.09 10.44 18.59
CA VAL A 178 -12.20 9.50 18.77
C VAL A 178 -13.53 10.09 18.32
N HIS A 179 -13.52 11.35 17.88
CA HIS A 179 -14.69 12.00 17.33
C HIS A 179 -15.07 11.33 15.99
N GLY A 180 -16.33 10.96 15.83
CA GLY A 180 -16.80 10.19 14.66
C GLY A 180 -16.65 8.68 14.75
N ILE A 181 -15.89 8.15 15.71
CA ILE A 181 -15.65 6.71 15.86
C ILE A 181 -16.64 6.10 16.86
N PHE A 182 -17.65 5.37 16.40
CA PHE A 182 -18.74 4.88 17.26
C PHE A 182 -18.31 3.89 18.36
N ASN A 183 -17.34 3.01 18.08
CA ASN A 183 -16.89 1.97 19.01
C ASN A 183 -15.76 2.43 19.95
N ARG A 184 -15.37 3.71 19.89
CA ARG A 184 -14.32 4.28 20.74
C ARG A 184 -14.83 5.53 21.44
N GLU A 185 -14.99 5.45 22.76
CA GLU A 185 -15.58 6.53 23.57
C GLU A 185 -14.53 7.52 24.08
N TYR A 186 -13.28 7.08 24.19
CA TYR A 186 -12.20 7.92 24.71
C TYR A 186 -10.85 7.64 24.05
N ALA A 187 -9.96 8.61 24.15
CA ALA A 187 -8.53 8.42 23.96
C ALA A 187 -7.73 9.16 25.04
N VAL A 188 -6.56 8.61 25.35
CA VAL A 188 -5.57 9.24 26.21
C VAL A 188 -4.54 9.90 25.32
N PHE A 189 -4.17 11.13 25.64
CA PHE A 189 -3.10 11.83 24.95
C PHE A 189 -1.76 11.13 25.21
N ASP A 190 -1.00 10.97 24.15
CA ASP A 190 0.41 10.62 24.19
C ASP A 190 1.20 11.52 23.22
N GLU A 191 2.52 11.47 23.32
CA GLU A 191 3.38 12.29 22.46
C GLU A 191 3.38 11.83 20.99
N GLU A 192 2.99 10.58 20.69
CA GLU A 192 2.87 10.09 19.32
C GLU A 192 1.67 10.75 18.61
N LEU A 193 0.56 10.92 19.33
CA LEU A 193 -0.59 11.68 18.86
C LEU A 193 -0.23 13.14 18.58
N ASN A 194 0.54 13.78 19.46
CA ASN A 194 0.99 15.15 19.24
C ASN A 194 1.85 15.26 17.98
N LYS A 195 2.82 14.35 17.80
CA LYS A 195 3.66 14.30 16.60
C LYS A 195 2.82 14.09 15.33
N LYS A 196 1.83 13.20 15.35
CA LYS A 196 0.93 12.99 14.20
C LYS A 196 0.17 14.28 13.85
N HIS A 197 -0.31 15.01 14.86
CA HIS A 197 -0.99 16.28 14.64
C HIS A 197 -0.06 17.36 14.08
N GLU A 198 1.14 17.52 14.64
CA GLU A 198 2.15 18.47 14.17
C GLU A 198 2.62 18.15 12.74
N GLN A 199 2.74 16.87 12.40
CA GLN A 199 3.02 16.43 11.02
C GLN A 199 1.87 16.79 10.08
N GLN A 200 0.63 16.56 10.51
CA GLN A 200 -0.55 16.91 9.72
C GLN A 200 -0.61 18.42 9.43
N GLN A 201 -0.45 19.26 10.45
CA GLN A 201 -0.47 20.71 10.27
C GLN A 201 0.65 21.16 9.33
N TYR A 202 1.86 20.65 9.53
CA TYR A 202 2.99 21.01 8.68
C TYR A 202 2.72 20.70 7.20
N VAL A 203 2.20 19.50 6.90
CA VAL A 203 1.83 19.13 5.53
C VAL A 203 0.80 20.09 4.94
N LEU A 204 -0.25 20.44 5.70
CA LEU A 204 -1.32 21.33 5.24
C LEU A 204 -0.87 22.80 5.09
N GLU A 205 0.15 23.22 5.82
CA GLU A 205 0.70 24.58 5.71
C GLU A 205 1.66 24.72 4.52
N HIS A 206 2.36 23.64 4.13
CA HIS A 206 3.49 23.72 3.19
C HIS A 206 3.24 23.03 1.84
N PHE A 207 2.12 22.33 1.65
CA PHE A 207 1.90 21.57 0.40
C PHE A 207 1.83 22.45 -0.86
N GLU A 208 1.23 23.65 -0.79
CA GLU A 208 1.15 24.55 -1.95
C GLU A 208 2.54 24.99 -2.40
N GLU A 209 3.39 25.40 -1.46
CA GLU A 209 4.80 25.72 -1.76
C GLU A 209 5.51 24.50 -2.36
N ALA A 210 5.28 23.31 -1.83
CA ALA A 210 5.88 22.08 -2.34
C ALA A 210 5.49 21.78 -3.80
N PHE A 211 4.24 22.07 -4.19
CA PHE A 211 3.82 22.00 -5.59
C PHE A 211 4.51 23.08 -6.44
N GLU A 212 4.48 24.35 -6.01
CA GLU A 212 5.06 25.47 -6.75
C GLU A 212 6.57 25.36 -6.95
N LYS A 213 7.29 24.84 -5.95
CA LYS A 213 8.76 24.71 -5.96
C LYS A 213 9.24 23.37 -6.47
N GLY A 214 8.34 22.43 -6.79
CA GLY A 214 8.69 21.11 -7.30
C GLY A 214 9.44 20.25 -6.28
N TYR A 215 9.00 20.28 -5.01
CA TYR A 215 9.55 19.48 -3.91
C TYR A 215 9.00 18.05 -3.87
N PHE A 216 7.89 17.80 -4.56
CA PHE A 216 7.46 16.44 -4.89
C PHE A 216 8.32 15.90 -6.03
N LYS A 217 8.94 14.74 -5.80
CA LYS A 217 9.83 14.04 -6.71
C LYS A 217 9.32 12.62 -6.95
N VAL A 218 9.61 12.10 -8.13
CA VAL A 218 9.36 10.69 -8.47
C VAL A 218 10.60 9.88 -8.16
N PHE A 219 10.40 8.76 -7.47
CA PHE A 219 11.40 7.72 -7.28
C PHE A 219 10.93 6.48 -8.03
N TYR A 220 11.85 5.79 -8.69
CA TYR A 220 11.56 4.58 -9.44
C TYR A 220 12.04 3.35 -8.68
N GLN A 221 11.18 2.36 -8.48
CA GLN A 221 11.57 1.07 -7.95
C GLN A 221 11.57 0.02 -9.07
N PRO A 222 12.65 -0.76 -9.23
CA PRO A 222 12.70 -1.76 -10.30
C PRO A 222 11.71 -2.90 -10.06
N VAL A 223 11.02 -3.26 -11.14
CA VAL A 223 10.10 -4.39 -11.24
C VAL A 223 10.77 -5.46 -12.11
N VAL A 224 10.90 -6.69 -11.59
CA VAL A 224 11.78 -7.72 -12.16
C VAL A 224 10.98 -8.91 -12.65
N ARG A 225 11.37 -9.46 -13.81
CA ARG A 225 10.85 -10.72 -14.33
C ARG A 225 11.42 -11.89 -13.54
N ALA A 226 10.58 -12.68 -12.89
CA ALA A 226 11.03 -13.77 -12.02
C ALA A 226 11.81 -14.87 -12.77
N LEU A 227 11.45 -15.13 -14.03
CA LEU A 227 12.10 -16.16 -14.84
C LEU A 227 13.54 -15.79 -15.20
N THR A 228 13.76 -14.56 -15.66
CA THR A 228 15.05 -14.09 -16.20
C THR A 228 15.90 -13.38 -15.16
N GLY A 229 15.29 -12.85 -14.10
CA GLY A 229 15.94 -11.99 -13.11
C GLY A 229 16.26 -10.58 -13.63
N LYS A 230 15.68 -10.19 -14.78
CA LYS A 230 15.92 -8.88 -15.41
C LYS A 230 14.82 -7.88 -15.08
N VAL A 231 15.18 -6.61 -15.03
CA VAL A 231 14.22 -5.51 -14.89
C VAL A 231 13.31 -5.48 -16.11
N CYS A 232 12.01 -5.45 -15.89
CA CYS A 232 10.97 -5.44 -16.93
C CYS A 232 9.98 -4.26 -16.78
N GLY A 233 10.22 -3.38 -15.81
CA GLY A 233 9.43 -2.20 -15.55
C GLY A 233 9.93 -1.45 -14.31
N TYR A 234 9.27 -0.33 -14.02
CA TYR A 234 9.50 0.44 -12.79
C TYR A 234 8.18 0.90 -12.18
N GLU A 235 8.10 0.97 -10.86
CA GLU A 235 7.00 1.65 -10.17
C GLU A 235 7.42 3.09 -9.84
N ALA A 236 6.59 4.06 -10.23
CA ALA A 236 6.74 5.46 -9.87
C ALA A 236 6.16 5.75 -8.48
N LEU A 237 7.01 6.17 -7.58
CA LEU A 237 6.68 6.40 -6.17
C LEU A 237 6.96 7.85 -5.78
N ALA A 238 5.92 8.54 -5.30
CA ALA A 238 6.06 9.91 -4.82
C ALA A 238 7.00 10.01 -3.61
N ARG A 239 7.83 11.04 -3.57
CA ARG A 239 8.61 11.46 -2.40
C ARG A 239 8.53 12.96 -2.24
N TRP A 240 8.40 13.43 -1.01
CA TRP A 240 8.47 14.85 -0.71
C TRP A 240 9.84 15.18 -0.12
N ILE A 241 10.64 15.90 -0.90
CA ILE A 241 11.97 16.37 -0.52
C ILE A 241 11.82 17.80 0.00
N ASP A 242 11.59 17.91 1.31
CA ASP A 242 11.36 19.19 1.98
C ASP A 242 12.69 19.86 2.38
N PRO A 243 12.85 21.18 2.13
CA PRO A 243 14.09 21.90 2.45
C PRO A 243 14.38 22.01 3.97
N VAL A 244 13.37 21.89 4.82
CA VAL A 244 13.48 22.05 6.28
C VAL A 244 13.51 20.69 6.99
N ARG A 245 12.63 19.76 6.60
CA ARG A 245 12.44 18.45 7.23
C ARG A 245 13.15 17.30 6.52
N GLY A 246 13.77 17.56 5.36
CA GLY A 246 14.37 16.51 4.53
C GLY A 246 13.30 15.65 3.87
N ILE A 247 13.52 14.34 3.79
CA ILE A 247 12.56 13.43 3.14
C ILE A 247 11.38 13.21 4.07
N ILE A 248 10.20 13.70 3.69
CA ILE A 248 8.93 13.37 4.35
C ILE A 248 8.42 12.06 3.75
N PRO A 249 8.23 10.99 4.56
CA PRO A 249 7.78 9.70 4.06
C PRO A 249 6.38 9.75 3.42
N PRO A 250 6.13 8.95 2.36
CA PRO A 250 4.83 8.90 1.67
C PRO A 250 3.65 8.61 2.58
N PHE A 251 3.79 7.62 3.47
CA PHE A 251 2.70 7.23 4.39
C PHE A 251 2.21 8.38 5.28
N ILE A 252 3.00 9.44 5.47
CA ILE A 252 2.60 10.62 6.22
C ILE A 252 1.72 11.52 5.34
N PHE A 253 2.25 12.03 4.23
CA PHE A 253 1.55 13.04 3.44
C PHE A 253 0.42 12.46 2.57
N ILE A 254 0.51 11.19 2.14
CA ILE A 254 -0.56 10.53 1.36
C ILE A 254 -1.83 10.38 2.21
N GLU A 255 -1.73 9.86 3.46
CA GLU A 255 -2.89 9.75 4.37
C GLU A 255 -3.57 11.11 4.58
N ILE A 256 -2.76 12.17 4.69
CA ILE A 256 -3.25 13.54 4.87
C ILE A 256 -3.90 14.03 3.57
N PHE A 257 -3.27 13.84 2.42
CA PHE A 257 -3.82 14.26 1.13
C PHE A 257 -5.14 13.54 0.82
N GLU A 258 -5.26 12.26 1.14
CA GLU A 258 -6.54 11.55 1.01
C GLU A 258 -7.59 12.12 1.96
N LYS A 259 -7.25 12.28 3.24
CA LYS A 259 -8.16 12.83 4.25
C LYS A 259 -8.69 14.23 3.90
N PHE A 260 -7.86 15.05 3.26
CA PHE A 260 -8.20 16.42 2.88
C PHE A 260 -8.56 16.58 1.40
N HIS A 261 -8.77 15.48 0.66
CA HIS A 261 -9.17 15.49 -0.76
C HIS A 261 -8.18 16.21 -1.70
N LEU A 262 -6.88 16.14 -1.40
CA LEU A 262 -5.78 16.75 -2.16
C LEU A 262 -4.99 15.74 -3.01
N ILE A 263 -5.16 14.43 -2.80
CA ILE A 263 -4.31 13.39 -3.39
C ILE A 263 -4.28 13.41 -4.93
N HIS A 264 -5.42 13.71 -5.56
CA HIS A 264 -5.53 13.83 -7.02
C HIS A 264 -4.59 14.85 -7.66
N ARG A 265 -4.16 15.88 -6.91
CA ARG A 265 -3.18 16.85 -7.39
C ARG A 265 -1.78 16.25 -7.45
N LEU A 266 -1.44 15.44 -6.45
CA LEU A 266 -0.17 14.73 -6.42
C LEU A 266 -0.14 13.67 -7.51
N ASP A 267 -1.19 12.86 -7.63
CA ASP A 267 -1.23 11.76 -8.61
C ASP A 267 -1.14 12.31 -10.04
N ALA A 268 -1.83 13.40 -10.36
CA ALA A 268 -1.67 14.10 -11.64
C ALA A 268 -0.23 14.57 -11.91
N LEU A 269 0.47 15.11 -10.90
CA LEU A 269 1.87 15.52 -11.02
C LEU A 269 2.79 14.31 -11.28
N ILE A 270 2.57 13.20 -10.57
CA ILE A 270 3.36 11.97 -10.72
C ILE A 270 3.13 11.34 -12.09
N ILE A 271 1.88 11.29 -12.57
CA ILE A 271 1.52 10.82 -13.92
C ILE A 271 2.24 11.65 -14.99
N GLU A 272 2.20 12.98 -14.86
CA GLU A 272 2.84 13.88 -15.81
C GLU A 272 4.36 13.66 -15.85
N GLN A 273 5.00 13.55 -14.68
CA GLN A 273 6.43 13.34 -14.57
C GLN A 273 6.84 11.95 -15.07
N ALA A 274 6.07 10.90 -14.77
CA ALA A 274 6.31 9.55 -15.30
C ALA A 274 6.21 9.52 -16.83
N CYS A 275 5.21 10.18 -17.43
CA CYS A 275 5.08 10.25 -18.88
C CYS A 275 6.27 10.96 -19.54
N LYS A 276 6.75 12.04 -18.91
CA LYS A 276 7.94 12.76 -19.34
C LYS A 276 9.18 11.87 -19.27
N ASP A 277 9.38 11.18 -18.15
CA ASP A 277 10.56 10.36 -17.92
C ASP A 277 10.61 9.18 -18.91
N ILE A 278 9.46 8.53 -19.19
CA ILE A 278 9.34 7.50 -20.23
C ILE A 278 9.80 8.05 -21.60
N ARG A 279 9.38 9.27 -21.97
CA ARG A 279 9.78 9.89 -23.24
C ARG A 279 11.29 10.16 -23.26
N ASP A 280 11.83 10.71 -22.18
CA ASP A 280 13.26 10.98 -22.02
C ASP A 280 14.10 9.68 -22.06
N ASP A 281 13.56 8.56 -21.58
CA ASP A 281 14.19 7.24 -21.71
C ASP A 281 14.18 6.75 -23.16
N MET A 282 13.03 6.84 -23.85
CA MET A 282 12.89 6.44 -25.26
C MET A 282 13.81 7.22 -26.20
N ASP A 283 14.07 8.50 -25.91
CA ASP A 283 14.95 9.36 -26.72
C ASP A 283 16.45 9.11 -26.47
N SER A 284 16.79 8.38 -25.41
CA SER A 284 18.17 8.28 -24.96
C SER A 284 19.03 7.24 -25.66
N GLY A 285 18.41 6.37 -26.47
CA GLY A 285 19.09 5.26 -27.14
C GLY A 285 19.47 4.09 -26.24
N TYR A 286 19.05 4.09 -24.96
CA TYR A 286 19.16 2.95 -24.05
C TYR A 286 17.89 2.10 -24.05
N ALA A 287 17.93 0.96 -23.36
CA ALA A 287 16.71 0.21 -23.05
C ALA A 287 15.76 1.08 -22.20
N TYR A 288 14.47 0.93 -22.45
CA TYR A 288 13.40 1.61 -21.73
C TYR A 288 12.27 0.61 -21.46
N GLU A 289 11.67 0.72 -20.28
CA GLU A 289 10.68 -0.22 -19.76
C GLU A 289 9.38 0.52 -19.39
N PRO A 290 8.25 -0.20 -19.28
CA PRO A 290 7.01 0.38 -18.77
C PRO A 290 7.17 0.90 -17.34
N VAL A 291 6.46 1.99 -17.04
CA VAL A 291 6.35 2.55 -15.69
C VAL A 291 4.92 2.38 -15.20
N SER A 292 4.75 1.92 -13.96
CA SER A 292 3.46 1.93 -13.29
C SER A 292 3.29 3.15 -12.39
N VAL A 293 2.06 3.67 -12.33
CA VAL A 293 1.67 4.80 -11.48
C VAL A 293 0.44 4.41 -10.64
N ASN A 294 0.43 4.88 -9.40
CA ASN A 294 -0.67 4.63 -8.46
C ASN A 294 -1.82 5.60 -8.71
N LEU A 295 -3.05 5.08 -8.72
CA LEU A 295 -4.29 5.84 -8.76
C LEU A 295 -5.08 5.63 -7.46
N SER A 296 -5.32 6.71 -6.74
CA SER A 296 -6.13 6.72 -5.54
C SER A 296 -7.63 6.60 -5.86
N ARG A 297 -8.43 6.15 -4.89
CA ARG A 297 -9.90 6.13 -5.04
C ARG A 297 -10.45 7.52 -5.37
N LEU A 298 -9.86 8.55 -4.76
CA LEU A 298 -10.32 9.92 -4.88
C LEU A 298 -10.07 10.50 -6.27
N ASP A 299 -9.14 9.97 -7.05
CA ASP A 299 -8.92 10.40 -8.44
C ASP A 299 -10.18 10.19 -9.28
N PHE A 300 -10.84 9.05 -9.10
CA PHE A 300 -12.07 8.69 -9.80
C PHE A 300 -13.31 9.45 -9.27
N GLU A 301 -13.26 9.96 -8.05
CA GLU A 301 -14.36 10.70 -7.41
C GLU A 301 -14.28 12.21 -7.66
N LEU A 302 -13.07 12.77 -7.66
CA LEU A 302 -12.83 14.21 -7.64
C LEU A 302 -12.40 14.78 -8.99
N SER A 303 -12.00 13.93 -9.95
CA SER A 303 -11.42 14.37 -11.22
C SER A 303 -11.83 13.50 -12.41
N ASP A 304 -11.60 14.01 -13.62
CA ASP A 304 -11.61 13.19 -14.84
C ASP A 304 -10.22 12.58 -15.02
N ILE A 305 -9.93 11.55 -14.21
CA ILE A 305 -8.61 10.90 -14.19
C ILE A 305 -8.23 10.33 -15.56
N LYS A 306 -9.21 9.87 -16.33
CA LYS A 306 -8.98 9.38 -17.70
C LYS A 306 -8.42 10.49 -18.58
N LYS A 307 -9.05 11.66 -18.56
CA LYS A 307 -8.56 12.82 -19.31
C LYS A 307 -7.15 13.24 -18.85
N ILE A 308 -6.87 13.23 -17.55
CA ILE A 308 -5.55 13.57 -17.00
C ILE A 308 -4.47 12.63 -17.57
N VAL A 309 -4.71 11.32 -17.53
CA VAL A 309 -3.78 10.31 -18.06
C VAL A 309 -3.61 10.46 -19.58
N ASP A 310 -4.72 10.57 -20.32
CA ASP A 310 -4.67 10.70 -21.79
C ASP A 310 -3.97 11.99 -22.24
N ASP A 311 -4.20 13.12 -21.56
CA ASP A 311 -3.54 14.38 -21.85
C ASP A 311 -2.03 14.29 -21.61
N ALA A 312 -1.59 13.66 -20.50
CA ALA A 312 -0.18 13.47 -20.20
C ALA A 312 0.51 12.58 -21.23
N VAL A 313 -0.11 11.45 -21.57
CA VAL A 313 0.37 10.52 -22.60
C VAL A 313 0.47 11.20 -23.96
N ALA A 314 -0.54 11.98 -24.34
CA ALA A 314 -0.55 12.73 -25.60
C ALA A 314 0.51 13.83 -25.62
N LYS A 315 0.68 14.56 -24.51
CA LYS A 315 1.64 15.66 -24.36
C LYS A 315 3.09 15.19 -24.59
N TYR A 316 3.45 14.01 -24.09
CA TYR A 316 4.80 13.46 -24.22
C TYR A 316 4.93 12.41 -25.35
N ASN A 317 3.85 12.14 -26.09
CA ASN A 317 3.81 11.22 -27.22
C ASN A 317 4.41 9.84 -26.88
N ILE A 318 3.95 9.24 -25.78
CA ILE A 318 4.35 7.89 -25.37
C ILE A 318 3.27 6.87 -25.78
N PRO A 319 3.65 5.65 -26.21
CA PRO A 319 2.66 4.58 -26.40
C PRO A 319 2.06 4.14 -25.07
N LYS A 320 0.73 4.01 -25.00
CA LYS A 320 -0.04 3.68 -23.79
C LYS A 320 0.46 2.44 -23.04
N LYS A 321 0.97 1.44 -23.76
CA LYS A 321 1.56 0.20 -23.19
C LYS A 321 2.79 0.41 -22.29
N TYR A 322 3.34 1.61 -22.22
CA TYR A 322 4.47 1.96 -21.34
C TYR A 322 4.02 2.67 -20.06
N LEU A 323 2.73 2.94 -19.90
CA LEU A 323 2.17 3.48 -18.66
C LEU A 323 1.12 2.50 -18.12
N ASN A 324 1.45 1.83 -17.02
CA ASN A 324 0.55 0.91 -16.33
C ASN A 324 -0.15 1.64 -15.17
N LEU A 325 -1.43 1.37 -14.97
CA LEU A 325 -2.24 2.05 -13.96
C LEU A 325 -2.53 1.11 -12.81
N GLU A 326 -2.03 1.42 -11.62
CA GLU A 326 -2.25 0.63 -10.40
C GLU A 326 -3.42 1.20 -9.61
N VAL A 327 -4.39 0.35 -9.27
CA VAL A 327 -5.57 0.74 -8.50
C VAL A 327 -5.66 -0.14 -7.26
N THR A 328 -5.65 0.48 -6.08
CA THR A 328 -5.70 -0.26 -4.80
C THR A 328 -7.02 -1.01 -4.62
N GLU A 329 -6.99 -2.16 -3.93
CA GLU A 329 -8.19 -2.95 -3.61
C GLU A 329 -9.27 -2.12 -2.90
N SER A 330 -8.84 -1.18 -2.04
CA SER A 330 -9.73 -0.34 -1.25
C SER A 330 -10.62 0.58 -2.09
N ALA A 331 -10.19 0.95 -3.30
CA ALA A 331 -10.96 1.81 -4.20
C ALA A 331 -12.30 1.18 -4.60
N PHE A 332 -12.34 -0.14 -4.71
CA PHE A 332 -13.49 -0.93 -5.16
C PHE A 332 -14.53 -1.22 -4.07
N SER A 333 -14.24 -0.91 -2.80
CA SER A 333 -15.15 -1.13 -1.69
C SER A 333 -16.35 -0.16 -1.66
N SER A 334 -16.30 0.89 -2.47
CA SER A 334 -17.35 1.91 -2.59
C SER A 334 -18.28 1.60 -3.77
N GLN A 335 -19.58 1.93 -3.67
CA GLN A 335 -20.54 1.82 -4.79
C GLN A 335 -20.30 2.89 -5.86
N ASN A 336 -19.06 3.07 -6.30
CA ASN A 336 -18.69 4.07 -7.29
C ASN A 336 -18.85 3.49 -8.70
N THR A 337 -20.01 3.73 -9.32
CA THR A 337 -20.30 3.27 -10.68
C THR A 337 -19.33 3.83 -11.72
N ASN A 338 -18.69 4.99 -11.44
CA ASN A 338 -17.74 5.63 -12.34
C ASN A 338 -16.41 4.86 -12.46
N LEU A 339 -15.98 4.18 -11.38
CA LEU A 339 -14.72 3.43 -11.35
C LEU A 339 -14.70 2.28 -12.37
N ALA A 340 -15.79 1.51 -12.43
CA ALA A 340 -15.95 0.37 -13.34
C ALA A 340 -15.85 0.79 -14.81
N GLU A 341 -16.59 1.83 -15.17
CA GLU A 341 -16.64 2.36 -16.54
C GLU A 341 -15.29 2.94 -16.95
N THR A 342 -14.63 3.65 -16.02
CA THR A 342 -13.32 4.25 -16.25
C THR A 342 -12.24 3.18 -16.47
N ILE A 343 -12.18 2.13 -15.65
CA ILE A 343 -11.25 1.01 -15.83
C ILE A 343 -11.47 0.31 -17.16
N LYS A 344 -12.73 0.02 -17.51
CA LYS A 344 -13.07 -0.58 -18.80
C LYS A 344 -12.63 0.31 -19.96
N ALA A 345 -12.80 1.62 -19.84
CA ALA A 345 -12.37 2.59 -20.84
C ALA A 345 -10.83 2.64 -20.97
N PHE A 346 -10.08 2.62 -19.86
CA PHE A 346 -8.61 2.55 -19.91
C PHE A 346 -8.13 1.30 -20.65
N ARG A 347 -8.68 0.13 -20.31
CA ARG A 347 -8.30 -1.12 -20.97
C ARG A 347 -8.66 -1.16 -22.45
N ALA A 348 -9.85 -0.66 -22.81
CA ALA A 348 -10.27 -0.55 -24.22
C ALA A 348 -9.34 0.37 -25.03
N ASP A 349 -8.75 1.36 -24.36
CA ASP A 349 -7.82 2.33 -24.94
C ASP A 349 -6.37 1.80 -25.04
N GLY A 350 -6.08 0.63 -24.47
CA GLY A 350 -4.77 -0.02 -24.54
C GLY A 350 -3.83 0.24 -23.36
N TYR A 351 -4.35 0.73 -22.23
CA TYR A 351 -3.62 0.74 -20.96
C TYR A 351 -3.74 -0.62 -20.26
N GLU A 352 -2.69 -1.03 -19.56
CA GLU A 352 -2.81 -2.11 -18.58
C GLU A 352 -3.30 -1.54 -17.25
N VAL A 353 -4.27 -2.20 -16.64
CA VAL A 353 -4.78 -1.84 -15.30
C VAL A 353 -4.46 -2.97 -14.34
N TRP A 354 -3.74 -2.62 -13.28
CA TRP A 354 -3.22 -3.53 -12.27
C TRP A 354 -4.01 -3.36 -10.98
N LEU A 355 -4.41 -4.47 -10.37
CA LEU A 355 -5.03 -4.48 -9.04
C LEU A 355 -3.93 -4.53 -7.98
N ASP A 356 -3.84 -3.46 -7.20
CA ASP A 356 -2.82 -3.29 -6.16
C ASP A 356 -3.29 -3.71 -4.76
N ASP A 357 -2.34 -4.00 -3.87
CA ASP A 357 -2.56 -4.41 -2.47
C ASP A 357 -3.49 -5.63 -2.31
N PHE A 358 -3.50 -6.56 -3.28
CA PHE A 358 -4.45 -7.68 -3.27
C PHE A 358 -4.28 -8.54 -2.02
N GLY A 359 -5.37 -8.69 -1.26
CA GLY A 359 -5.45 -9.55 -0.08
C GLY A 359 -5.25 -8.81 1.26
N SER A 360 -5.08 -7.49 1.21
CA SER A 360 -5.10 -6.62 2.39
C SER A 360 -6.52 -6.22 2.81
N GLY A 361 -7.52 -6.31 1.90
CA GLY A 361 -8.89 -5.85 2.10
C GLY A 361 -9.93 -6.96 2.35
N PHE A 362 -11.17 -6.55 2.59
CA PHE A 362 -12.28 -7.44 2.96
C PHE A 362 -13.01 -8.09 1.75
N SER A 363 -12.71 -7.71 0.50
CA SER A 363 -13.47 -8.19 -0.68
C SER A 363 -12.63 -8.44 -1.95
N SER A 364 -11.36 -8.85 -1.79
CA SER A 364 -10.43 -9.03 -2.92
C SER A 364 -10.97 -9.94 -4.03
N PHE A 365 -11.66 -11.03 -3.66
CA PHE A 365 -12.25 -11.97 -4.63
C PHE A 365 -13.51 -11.43 -5.32
N GLY A 366 -14.32 -10.61 -4.64
CA GLY A 366 -15.49 -9.99 -5.24
C GLY A 366 -15.10 -9.00 -6.34
N ASN A 367 -13.98 -8.30 -6.14
CA ASN A 367 -13.41 -7.41 -7.15
C ASN A 367 -12.98 -8.21 -8.39
N LEU A 368 -12.27 -9.32 -8.23
CA LEU A 368 -11.88 -10.18 -9.35
C LEU A 368 -13.05 -10.80 -10.12
N GLN A 369 -14.21 -10.94 -9.49
CA GLN A 369 -15.43 -11.39 -10.17
C GLN A 369 -16.09 -10.28 -11.00
N SER A 370 -15.95 -9.03 -10.56
CA SER A 370 -16.73 -7.90 -11.08
C SER A 370 -15.96 -7.03 -12.06
N TYR A 371 -14.64 -7.10 -12.03
CA TYR A 371 -13.75 -6.27 -12.82
C TYR A 371 -12.68 -7.12 -13.50
N ASP A 372 -12.31 -6.72 -14.72
CA ASP A 372 -11.22 -7.34 -15.44
C ASP A 372 -9.94 -6.53 -15.26
N PHE A 373 -8.88 -7.19 -14.78
CA PHE A 373 -7.55 -6.63 -14.58
C PHE A 373 -6.54 -7.37 -15.44
N ASP A 374 -5.46 -6.68 -15.82
CA ASP A 374 -4.37 -7.27 -16.58
C ASP A 374 -3.35 -7.95 -15.66
N LEU A 375 -3.15 -7.40 -14.45
CA LEU A 375 -2.21 -7.91 -13.47
C LEU A 375 -2.75 -7.77 -12.04
N LEU A 376 -2.39 -8.73 -11.19
CA LEU A 376 -2.65 -8.74 -9.75
C LEU A 376 -1.34 -8.61 -8.97
N LYS A 377 -1.20 -7.54 -8.17
CA LYS A 377 -0.06 -7.33 -7.26
C LYS A 377 -0.40 -7.91 -5.88
N ILE A 378 0.36 -8.93 -5.49
CA ILE A 378 0.21 -9.64 -4.21
C ILE A 378 0.93 -8.83 -3.13
N ASP A 379 0.17 -8.35 -2.15
CA ASP A 379 0.66 -7.48 -1.08
C ASP A 379 1.81 -8.12 -0.27
N MET A 380 2.75 -7.29 0.14
CA MET A 380 3.93 -7.69 0.91
C MET A 380 3.61 -8.35 2.25
N SER A 381 2.42 -8.15 2.83
CA SER A 381 2.05 -8.79 4.12
C SER A 381 2.07 -10.32 4.05
N PHE A 382 1.80 -10.91 2.87
CA PHE A 382 1.91 -12.35 2.66
C PHE A 382 3.37 -12.83 2.77
N LEU A 383 4.35 -12.02 2.38
CA LEU A 383 5.78 -12.34 2.49
C LEU A 383 6.37 -12.05 3.86
N ARG A 384 5.82 -11.11 4.63
CA ARG A 384 6.30 -10.79 6.00
C ARG A 384 6.26 -12.00 6.95
N THR A 385 5.36 -12.95 6.71
CA THR A 385 5.23 -14.17 7.53
C THR A 385 5.76 -15.42 6.83
N PHE A 386 6.50 -15.26 5.73
CA PHE A 386 6.97 -16.34 4.85
C PHE A 386 7.80 -17.42 5.57
N ASP A 387 8.68 -17.02 6.48
CA ASP A 387 9.57 -17.94 7.20
C ASP A 387 8.94 -18.54 8.46
N THR A 388 7.97 -17.84 9.06
CA THR A 388 7.40 -18.20 10.37
C THR A 388 6.05 -18.90 10.26
N ASN A 389 5.33 -18.74 9.13
CA ASN A 389 4.01 -19.31 8.93
C ASN A 389 3.96 -20.14 7.63
N PRO A 390 3.91 -21.48 7.73
CA PRO A 390 3.86 -22.35 6.54
C PRO A 390 2.59 -22.13 5.70
N LYS A 391 1.52 -21.54 6.27
CA LYS A 391 0.30 -21.21 5.51
C LYS A 391 0.53 -20.11 4.49
N SER A 392 1.46 -19.18 4.73
CA SER A 392 1.69 -18.04 3.83
C SER A 392 2.12 -18.50 2.46
N LYS A 393 3.03 -19.48 2.37
CA LYS A 393 3.44 -20.15 1.13
C LYS A 393 2.24 -20.74 0.38
N LEU A 394 1.41 -21.52 1.08
CA LEU A 394 0.23 -22.15 0.49
C LEU A 394 -0.77 -21.11 -0.06
N ILE A 395 -1.00 -20.03 0.68
CA ILE A 395 -1.90 -18.94 0.27
C ILE A 395 -1.38 -18.26 -0.99
N ILE A 396 -0.10 -17.86 -1.02
CA ILE A 396 0.51 -17.24 -2.19
C ILE A 396 0.41 -18.17 -3.41
N ALA A 397 0.74 -19.46 -3.26
CA ALA A 397 0.59 -20.43 -4.36
C ALA A 397 -0.86 -20.54 -4.85
N SER A 398 -1.84 -20.48 -3.94
CA SER A 398 -3.25 -20.53 -4.30
C SER A 398 -3.70 -19.26 -5.04
N ILE A 399 -3.19 -18.09 -4.64
CA ILE A 399 -3.45 -16.81 -5.31
C ILE A 399 -2.86 -16.84 -6.73
N VAL A 400 -1.61 -17.29 -6.88
CA VAL A 400 -0.97 -17.43 -8.19
C VAL A 400 -1.77 -18.39 -9.08
N ASP A 401 -2.08 -19.60 -8.59
CA ASP A 401 -2.89 -20.58 -9.34
C ASP A 401 -4.24 -20.01 -9.80
N MET A 402 -4.93 -19.30 -8.91
CA MET A 402 -6.19 -18.65 -9.24
C MET A 402 -6.01 -17.56 -10.31
N ALA A 403 -5.03 -16.65 -10.16
CA ALA A 403 -4.79 -15.58 -11.11
C ALA A 403 -4.50 -16.12 -12.51
N LYS A 404 -3.66 -17.16 -12.63
CA LYS A 404 -3.43 -17.85 -13.92
C LYS A 404 -4.70 -18.41 -14.50
N LYS A 405 -5.54 -19.05 -13.68
CA LYS A 405 -6.84 -19.55 -14.10
C LYS A 405 -7.78 -18.44 -14.49
N LEU A 406 -7.65 -17.23 -13.96
CA LEU A 406 -8.42 -16.08 -14.40
C LEU A 406 -7.78 -15.35 -15.60
N GLY A 407 -6.66 -15.86 -16.13
CA GLY A 407 -5.92 -15.23 -17.21
C GLY A 407 -5.32 -13.87 -16.83
N ILE A 408 -5.06 -13.66 -15.54
CA ILE A 408 -4.52 -12.43 -14.97
C ILE A 408 -3.04 -12.66 -14.64
N HIS A 409 -2.19 -11.71 -15.00
CA HIS A 409 -0.76 -11.75 -14.67
C HIS A 409 -0.53 -11.55 -13.16
N THR A 410 0.65 -11.92 -12.67
CA THR A 410 0.97 -11.85 -11.23
C THR A 410 2.27 -11.14 -10.94
N LEU A 411 2.21 -10.21 -9.98
CA LEU A 411 3.35 -9.56 -9.38
C LEU A 411 3.35 -9.84 -7.87
N ALA A 412 4.49 -10.14 -7.27
CA ALA A 412 4.61 -10.21 -5.81
C ALA A 412 5.51 -9.10 -5.27
N GLU A 413 4.99 -8.36 -4.29
CA GLU A 413 5.67 -7.22 -3.69
C GLU A 413 6.39 -7.57 -2.39
N GLY A 414 7.37 -6.74 -2.02
CA GLY A 414 8.09 -6.86 -0.75
C GLY A 414 9.04 -8.05 -0.70
N VAL A 415 9.59 -8.48 -1.84
CA VAL A 415 10.63 -9.53 -1.87
C VAL A 415 11.93 -8.99 -1.28
N GLU A 416 12.35 -9.55 -0.15
CA GLU A 416 13.53 -9.13 0.60
C GLU A 416 14.64 -10.18 0.62
N THR A 417 14.29 -11.47 0.43
CA THR A 417 15.26 -12.58 0.52
C THR A 417 15.32 -13.42 -0.76
N LYS A 418 16.45 -14.09 -0.96
CA LYS A 418 16.63 -15.02 -2.08
C LYS A 418 15.64 -16.18 -1.99
N GLU A 419 15.36 -16.66 -0.77
CA GLU A 419 14.44 -17.76 -0.51
C GLU A 419 13.00 -17.44 -0.92
N GLN A 420 12.55 -16.19 -0.67
CA GLN A 420 11.26 -15.71 -1.15
C GLN A 420 11.22 -15.66 -2.68
N TYR A 421 12.27 -15.10 -3.31
CA TYR A 421 12.39 -15.04 -4.77
C TYR A 421 12.32 -16.43 -5.42
N GLU A 422 13.16 -17.37 -4.98
CA GLU A 422 13.21 -18.72 -5.54
C GLU A 422 11.87 -19.45 -5.37
N TYR A 423 11.18 -19.23 -4.25
CA TYR A 423 9.84 -19.79 -4.05
C TYR A 423 8.80 -19.19 -5.00
N LEU A 424 8.75 -17.87 -5.14
CA LEU A 424 7.83 -17.17 -6.04
C LEU A 424 8.05 -17.59 -7.50
N LYS A 425 9.32 -17.68 -7.91
CA LYS A 425 9.72 -18.24 -9.21
C LYS A 425 9.25 -19.69 -9.36
N MET A 426 9.46 -20.52 -8.34
CA MET A 426 9.07 -21.93 -8.33
C MET A 426 7.56 -22.11 -8.57
N ILE A 427 6.71 -21.28 -7.96
CA ILE A 427 5.26 -21.40 -8.10
C ILE A 427 4.70 -20.73 -9.37
N GLY A 428 5.55 -20.09 -10.18
CA GLY A 428 5.16 -19.44 -11.43
C GLY A 428 4.61 -18.02 -11.26
N CYS A 429 4.93 -17.33 -10.17
CA CYS A 429 4.75 -15.87 -10.09
C CYS A 429 5.66 -15.22 -11.15
N GLU A 430 5.13 -14.27 -11.92
CA GLU A 430 5.77 -13.81 -13.16
C GLU A 430 6.71 -12.65 -12.93
N ILE A 431 6.25 -11.72 -12.11
CA ILE A 431 6.89 -10.45 -11.84
C ILE A 431 7.07 -10.33 -10.32
N ILE A 432 8.16 -9.70 -9.91
CA ILE A 432 8.53 -9.54 -8.51
C ILE A 432 9.12 -8.17 -8.28
N GLN A 433 8.86 -7.63 -7.10
CA GLN A 433 9.35 -6.32 -6.68
C GLN A 433 9.73 -6.37 -5.21
N GLY A 434 10.82 -5.70 -4.85
CA GLY A 434 11.24 -5.58 -3.46
C GLY A 434 12.72 -5.25 -3.30
N TYR A 435 13.12 -5.05 -2.04
CA TYR A 435 14.47 -4.60 -1.69
C TYR A 435 15.57 -5.60 -2.01
N TYR A 436 15.24 -6.86 -2.27
CA TYR A 436 16.20 -7.84 -2.80
C TYR A 436 16.77 -7.41 -4.17
N PHE A 437 15.97 -6.73 -4.99
CA PHE A 437 16.37 -6.28 -6.33
C PHE A 437 16.78 -4.81 -6.37
N GLY A 438 16.12 -3.97 -5.58
CA GLY A 438 16.43 -2.56 -5.50
C GLY A 438 15.46 -1.78 -4.62
N LYS A 439 15.98 -0.73 -3.99
CA LYS A 439 15.14 0.27 -3.32
C LYS A 439 14.64 1.30 -4.34
N PRO A 440 13.53 1.99 -4.06
CA PRO A 440 13.14 3.18 -4.82
C PRO A 440 14.31 4.17 -4.89
N MET A 441 14.66 4.61 -6.09
CA MET A 441 15.77 5.53 -6.35
C MET A 441 15.28 6.81 -7.05
N PRO A 442 15.86 7.98 -6.78
CA PRO A 442 15.51 9.21 -7.50
C PRO A 442 15.71 9.06 -9.00
N VAL A 443 14.87 9.71 -9.81
CA VAL A 443 15.01 9.72 -11.27
C VAL A 443 16.41 10.16 -11.72
N GLU A 444 17.02 11.13 -11.03
CA GLU A 444 18.35 11.61 -11.38
C GLU A 444 19.42 10.52 -11.18
N GLU A 445 19.29 9.69 -10.15
CA GLU A 445 20.20 8.57 -9.92
C GLU A 445 20.03 7.49 -11.00
N TYR A 446 18.78 7.20 -11.37
CA TYR A 446 18.45 6.29 -12.46
C TYR A 446 19.04 6.76 -13.79
N GLN A 447 18.81 8.03 -14.15
CA GLN A 447 19.29 8.64 -15.39
C GLN A 447 20.82 8.72 -15.46
N ASN A 448 21.48 9.10 -14.36
CA ASN A 448 22.94 9.23 -14.31
C ASN A 448 23.67 7.88 -14.35
N ASN A 449 22.98 6.77 -14.07
CA ASN A 449 23.56 5.44 -14.04
C ASN A 449 22.95 4.49 -15.08
N ARG A 450 22.41 5.02 -16.20
CA ARG A 450 21.83 4.20 -17.29
C ARG A 450 22.78 3.14 -17.83
N GLU A 451 24.09 3.40 -17.87
CA GLU A 451 25.10 2.40 -18.24
C GLU A 451 25.19 1.21 -17.27
N LYS A 452 24.76 1.35 -16.02
CA LYS A 452 24.78 0.30 -15.00
C LYS A 452 23.43 -0.40 -14.88
N TYR A 453 22.33 0.33 -15.02
CA TYR A 453 20.97 -0.18 -14.77
C TYR A 453 20.20 -0.56 -16.04
N CYS A 454 20.53 0.02 -17.21
CA CYS A 454 19.77 -0.14 -18.46
C CYS A 454 20.52 -0.94 -19.55
N ARG A 455 21.53 -1.75 -19.17
CA ARG A 455 22.18 -2.69 -20.11
C ARG A 455 21.23 -3.86 -20.38
N TYR A 456 21.23 -4.39 -21.60
CA TYR A 456 20.47 -5.60 -21.98
C TYR A 456 20.78 -6.86 -21.13
N GLU A 457 21.86 -6.84 -20.35
CA GLU A 457 22.22 -7.88 -19.37
C GLU A 457 21.37 -7.80 -18.10
N VAL A 458 20.93 -6.60 -17.73
CA VAL A 458 20.18 -6.27 -16.51
C VAL A 458 18.70 -5.99 -16.81
N SER A 459 18.41 -5.42 -17.99
CA SER A 459 17.08 -5.05 -18.47
C SER A 459 16.54 -6.03 -19.50
N GLU A 460 15.23 -6.27 -19.44
CA GLU A 460 14.44 -6.99 -20.43
C GLU A 460 14.20 -6.06 -21.64
N PRO A 461 14.65 -6.43 -22.85
CA PRO A 461 14.32 -5.66 -24.05
C PRO A 461 12.82 -5.51 -24.22
N SER A 462 12.34 -4.31 -24.54
CA SER A 462 10.91 -4.01 -24.65
C SER A 462 10.20 -4.90 -25.69
N GLU A 463 10.92 -5.40 -26.69
CA GLU A 463 10.41 -6.31 -27.73
C GLU A 463 10.14 -7.73 -27.21
N LEU A 464 10.73 -8.10 -26.06
CA LEU A 464 10.52 -9.41 -25.43
C LEU A 464 9.42 -9.41 -24.37
N LYS A 465 8.80 -8.26 -24.06
CA LYS A 465 7.72 -8.16 -23.07
C LYS A 465 6.58 -9.14 -23.39
N GLU A 466 5.98 -9.03 -24.58
CA GLU A 466 4.86 -9.90 -25.00
C GLU A 466 5.24 -11.39 -25.00
N TYR A 467 6.50 -11.67 -25.35
CA TYR A 467 7.05 -13.02 -25.34
C TYR A 467 7.10 -13.60 -23.91
N TYR A 468 7.64 -12.85 -22.94
CA TYR A 468 7.71 -13.31 -21.55
C TYR A 468 6.36 -13.27 -20.85
N ASP A 469 5.48 -12.32 -21.16
CA ASP A 469 4.11 -12.28 -20.65
C ASP A 469 3.34 -13.53 -21.11
N THR A 470 3.49 -13.93 -22.37
CA THR A 470 2.90 -15.19 -22.89
C THR A 470 3.40 -16.41 -22.11
N ILE A 471 4.70 -16.51 -21.86
CA ILE A 471 5.28 -17.59 -21.04
C ILE A 471 4.71 -17.55 -19.62
N GLY A 472 4.56 -16.35 -19.08
CA GLY A 472 4.00 -16.09 -17.76
C GLY A 472 2.59 -16.65 -17.60
N THR A 473 1.76 -16.70 -18.66
CA THR A 473 0.40 -17.28 -18.57
C THR A 473 0.36 -18.78 -18.23
N VAL A 474 1.49 -19.49 -18.36
CA VAL A 474 1.55 -20.93 -18.08
C VAL A 474 1.36 -21.17 -16.58
N ASN A 475 0.29 -21.89 -16.23
CA ASN A 475 0.05 -22.29 -14.85
C ASN A 475 0.89 -23.51 -14.46
N LEU A 476 2.02 -23.26 -13.78
CA LEU A 476 2.95 -24.30 -13.32
C LEU A 476 2.40 -25.13 -12.15
N LEU A 477 1.30 -24.69 -11.54
CA LEU A 477 0.61 -25.35 -10.42
C LEU A 477 -0.57 -26.23 -10.87
N ASP A 478 -1.00 -26.12 -12.14
CA ASP A 478 -2.09 -26.93 -12.72
C ASP A 478 -1.63 -28.38 -13.00
N ASN A 479 -2.58 -29.32 -13.05
CA ASN A 479 -2.35 -30.72 -13.41
C ASN A 479 -2.23 -30.94 -14.94
N ARG A 480 -2.55 -29.92 -15.76
CA ARG A 480 -2.36 -29.91 -17.21
C ARG A 480 -1.68 -28.60 -17.66
N PRO A 481 -0.39 -28.37 -17.34
CA PRO A 481 0.30 -27.12 -17.69
C PRO A 481 0.41 -26.91 -19.22
N LEU A 482 0.15 -27.94 -20.03
CA LEU A 482 0.11 -27.85 -21.49
C LEU A 482 -1.22 -27.27 -22.03
N ILE A 483 -2.26 -27.16 -21.20
CA ILE A 483 -3.54 -26.54 -21.58
C ILE A 483 -3.58 -25.15 -20.97
N ILE A 484 -3.65 -24.10 -21.81
CA ILE A 484 -3.73 -22.69 -21.37
C ILE A 484 -5.21 -22.37 -21.02
N ASN A 485 -5.90 -23.25 -20.27
CA ASN A 485 -7.34 -23.09 -20.01
C ASN A 485 -7.77 -23.54 -18.61
N ARG A 486 -8.79 -22.84 -18.09
CA ARG A 486 -9.15 -22.70 -16.67
C ARG A 486 -9.73 -23.99 -16.04
N ASN A 487 -9.36 -24.22 -14.78
CA ASN A 487 -9.96 -25.16 -13.80
C ASN A 487 -9.39 -26.59 -13.72
N THR A 488 -8.34 -26.82 -12.92
CA THR A 488 -8.27 -27.88 -11.87
C THR A 488 -7.08 -27.61 -10.91
N ILE A 489 -7.12 -27.97 -9.61
CA ILE A 489 -6.04 -27.70 -8.63
C ILE A 489 -5.22 -28.98 -8.30
N VAL A 490 -3.92 -28.77 -8.06
CA VAL A 490 -2.87 -29.57 -7.38
C VAL A 490 -2.03 -30.55 -8.26
N ASN A 491 -0.70 -30.35 -8.27
CA ASN A 491 0.27 -31.01 -9.15
C ASN A 491 1.06 -32.18 -8.52
N PHE A 492 1.45 -33.15 -9.37
CA PHE A 492 2.49 -34.18 -9.21
C PHE A 492 3.30 -34.44 -10.52
N MET A 493 3.13 -33.64 -11.59
CA MET A 493 3.71 -33.86 -12.93
C MET A 493 5.09 -33.17 -13.16
N PRO A 494 6.09 -33.90 -13.65
CA PRO A 494 7.37 -33.36 -14.14
C PRO A 494 7.18 -32.33 -15.26
N THR A 495 7.50 -31.05 -15.01
CA THR A 495 7.32 -29.93 -15.97
C THR A 495 8.57 -29.06 -16.11
N ALA A 496 8.91 -28.69 -17.35
CA ALA A 496 9.99 -27.76 -17.65
C ALA A 496 9.60 -26.75 -18.75
N LEU A 497 10.12 -25.52 -18.65
CA LEU A 497 10.07 -24.50 -19.68
C LEU A 497 11.47 -24.34 -20.29
N PHE A 498 11.54 -24.23 -21.60
CA PHE A 498 12.81 -24.09 -22.31
C PHE A 498 12.68 -23.19 -23.54
N GLU A 499 13.80 -22.60 -23.94
CA GLU A 499 13.93 -21.78 -25.14
C GLU A 499 14.90 -22.43 -26.12
N LEU A 500 14.64 -22.22 -27.40
CA LEU A 500 15.67 -22.27 -28.43
C LEU A 500 16.10 -20.85 -28.77
N ILE A 501 17.40 -20.58 -28.58
CA ILE A 501 18.05 -19.34 -29.01
C ILE A 501 19.12 -19.75 -30.02
N ASP A 502 18.97 -19.31 -31.27
CA ASP A 502 19.88 -19.65 -32.38
C ASP A 502 20.15 -21.17 -32.51
N GLY A 503 19.11 -21.98 -32.27
CA GLY A 503 19.18 -23.44 -32.37
C GLY A 503 19.76 -24.17 -31.15
N LYS A 504 20.15 -23.46 -30.09
CA LYS A 504 20.63 -24.02 -28.82
C LYS A 504 19.51 -24.09 -27.78
N PHE A 505 19.42 -25.21 -27.07
CA PHE A 505 18.43 -25.44 -26.01
C PHE A 505 18.88 -24.81 -24.68
N GLN A 506 17.99 -24.10 -24.01
CA GLN A 506 18.23 -23.56 -22.67
C GLN A 506 16.99 -23.74 -21.78
N PHE A 507 17.15 -24.30 -20.59
CA PHE A 507 16.07 -24.35 -19.60
C PHE A 507 15.86 -22.97 -18.97
N ILE A 508 14.61 -22.50 -18.95
CA ILE A 508 14.19 -21.30 -18.22
C ILE A 508 13.71 -21.67 -16.82
N TYR A 509 13.01 -22.79 -16.72
CA TYR A 509 12.35 -23.24 -15.49
C TYR A 509 12.21 -24.76 -15.47
N THR A 510 12.30 -25.34 -14.28
CA THR A 510 11.95 -26.74 -14.00
C THR A 510 11.29 -26.82 -12.63
N ASN A 511 10.19 -27.56 -12.52
CA ASN A 511 9.60 -27.82 -11.20
C ASN A 511 10.35 -28.97 -10.48
N LYS A 512 10.15 -29.10 -9.16
CA LYS A 512 10.80 -30.15 -8.36
C LYS A 512 10.52 -31.56 -8.90
N ALA A 513 9.28 -31.82 -9.35
CA ALA A 513 8.92 -33.10 -9.94
C ALA A 513 9.73 -33.43 -11.20
N PHE A 514 10.10 -32.41 -11.99
CA PHE A 514 10.99 -32.57 -13.15
C PHE A 514 12.40 -32.94 -12.73
N SER A 515 12.97 -32.22 -11.77
CA SER A 515 14.30 -32.54 -11.24
C SER A 515 14.35 -33.95 -10.64
N ASP A 516 13.34 -34.32 -9.83
CA ASP A 516 13.22 -35.65 -9.22
C ASP A 516 13.05 -36.74 -10.30
N PHE A 517 12.25 -36.47 -11.34
CA PHE A 517 12.07 -37.38 -12.48
C PHE A 517 13.37 -37.60 -13.24
N MET A 518 14.08 -36.52 -13.58
CA MET A 518 15.34 -36.58 -14.33
C MET A 518 16.44 -37.29 -13.52
N ALA A 519 16.51 -37.02 -12.21
CA ALA A 519 17.36 -37.75 -11.28
C ALA A 519 17.02 -39.25 -11.26
N SER A 520 15.73 -39.60 -11.29
CA SER A 520 15.28 -41.00 -11.29
C SER A 520 15.64 -41.79 -12.55
N ILE A 521 15.92 -41.10 -13.67
CA ILE A 521 16.38 -41.72 -14.94
C ILE A 521 17.89 -41.54 -15.17
N GLY A 522 18.63 -41.00 -14.20
CA GLY A 522 20.09 -40.98 -14.19
C GLY A 522 20.75 -39.63 -14.48
N ALA A 523 20.00 -38.58 -14.81
CA ALA A 523 20.56 -37.25 -15.10
C ALA A 523 20.60 -36.37 -13.84
N ARG A 524 21.77 -35.81 -13.49
CA ARG A 524 21.96 -35.12 -12.19
C ARG A 524 21.88 -33.59 -12.26
N THR A 525 22.12 -32.97 -13.42
CA THR A 525 22.05 -31.50 -13.59
C THR A 525 21.39 -31.11 -14.91
N HIS A 526 20.85 -29.87 -15.00
CA HIS A 526 20.26 -29.35 -16.25
C HIS A 526 21.25 -29.33 -17.43
N GLU A 527 22.50 -28.96 -17.17
CA GLU A 527 23.58 -29.01 -18.18
C GLU A 527 23.88 -30.43 -18.65
N GLN A 528 23.90 -31.41 -17.73
CA GLN A 528 24.04 -32.82 -18.11
C GLN A 528 22.83 -33.28 -18.93
N ILE A 529 21.61 -32.86 -18.56
CA ILE A 529 20.40 -33.20 -19.33
C ILE A 529 20.51 -32.67 -20.76
N ILE A 530 20.88 -31.40 -20.94
CA ILE A 530 21.00 -30.80 -22.27
C ILE A 530 22.13 -31.46 -23.06
N ASN A 531 23.33 -31.57 -22.48
CA ASN A 531 24.50 -32.10 -23.19
C ASN A 531 24.33 -33.59 -23.52
N GLU A 532 23.83 -34.40 -22.59
CA GLU A 532 23.58 -35.81 -22.85
C GLU A 532 22.42 -36.03 -23.83
N PHE A 533 21.36 -35.21 -23.80
CA PHE A 533 20.29 -35.28 -24.79
C PHE A 533 20.77 -34.89 -26.20
N ILE A 534 21.66 -33.89 -26.29
CA ILE A 534 22.24 -33.44 -27.56
C ILE A 534 23.20 -34.48 -28.15
N ASP A 535 24.04 -35.11 -27.29
CA ASP A 535 25.16 -35.95 -27.73
C ASP A 535 24.83 -37.46 -27.75
N LYS A 536 24.02 -37.96 -26.81
CA LYS A 536 23.78 -39.41 -26.63
C LYS A 536 22.47 -39.91 -27.23
N PHE A 537 21.53 -39.02 -27.58
CA PHE A 537 20.18 -39.39 -28.02
C PHE A 537 19.75 -38.65 -29.31
N PRO A 538 20.46 -38.83 -30.45
CA PRO A 538 20.22 -38.08 -31.68
C PRO A 538 18.86 -38.38 -32.33
N GLU A 539 18.36 -39.61 -32.21
CA GLU A 539 17.03 -39.99 -32.73
C GLU A 539 15.92 -39.36 -31.91
N GLU A 540 15.95 -39.46 -30.59
CA GLU A 540 14.98 -38.84 -29.69
C GLU A 540 14.99 -37.32 -29.82
N ARG A 541 16.17 -36.72 -30.02
CA ARG A 541 16.32 -35.29 -30.33
C ARG A 541 15.64 -34.90 -31.63
N ALA A 542 15.75 -35.72 -32.68
CA ALA A 542 15.07 -35.47 -33.95
C ALA A 542 13.54 -35.58 -33.79
N MET A 543 13.07 -36.57 -33.03
CA MET A 543 11.63 -36.74 -32.73
C MET A 543 11.09 -35.56 -31.92
N LEU A 544 11.80 -35.11 -30.87
CA LEU A 544 11.41 -33.93 -30.10
C LEU A 544 11.40 -32.68 -30.98
N ARG A 545 12.40 -32.48 -31.83
CA ARG A 545 12.43 -31.35 -32.79
C ARG A 545 11.25 -31.37 -33.75
N GLN A 546 10.86 -32.54 -34.26
CA GLN A 546 9.68 -32.65 -35.12
C GLN A 546 8.41 -32.31 -34.35
N ALA A 547 8.22 -32.86 -33.16
CA ALA A 547 7.08 -32.55 -32.31
C ALA A 547 6.99 -31.04 -31.97
N MET A 548 8.15 -30.38 -31.84
CA MET A 548 8.26 -28.93 -31.63
C MET A 548 7.83 -28.11 -32.84
N LEU A 549 8.19 -28.54 -34.06
CA LEU A 549 7.72 -27.91 -35.30
C LEU A 549 6.20 -28.10 -35.45
N ASP A 550 5.71 -29.32 -35.18
CA ASP A 550 4.30 -29.66 -35.30
C ASP A 550 3.43 -28.85 -34.31
N THR A 551 3.86 -28.71 -33.06
CA THR A 551 3.13 -27.89 -32.07
C THR A 551 3.19 -26.40 -32.38
N GLU A 552 4.28 -25.93 -32.99
CA GLU A 552 4.37 -24.55 -33.44
C GLU A 552 3.41 -24.23 -34.57
N GLU A 553 3.23 -25.15 -35.52
CA GLU A 553 2.29 -24.99 -36.63
C GLU A 553 0.83 -25.11 -36.14
N GLN A 554 0.54 -26.13 -35.34
CA GLN A 554 -0.85 -26.49 -34.98
C GLN A 554 -1.35 -25.78 -33.70
N LYS A 555 -0.46 -25.15 -32.93
CA LYS A 555 -0.75 -24.50 -31.63
C LYS A 555 -1.42 -25.41 -30.58
N ILE A 556 -1.29 -26.73 -30.72
CA ILE A 556 -1.77 -27.75 -29.78
C ILE A 556 -0.59 -28.54 -29.19
N PRO A 557 -0.73 -29.14 -27.99
CA PRO A 557 0.30 -30.03 -27.45
C PRO A 557 0.52 -31.25 -28.37
N ILE A 558 1.78 -31.65 -28.55
CA ILE A 558 2.18 -32.84 -29.31
C ILE A 558 2.93 -33.82 -28.38
N ASP A 559 2.50 -35.08 -28.40
CA ASP A 559 3.12 -36.15 -27.62
C ASP A 559 4.21 -36.85 -28.44
N CYS A 560 5.41 -36.93 -27.86
CA CYS A 560 6.56 -37.64 -28.41
C CYS A 560 6.94 -38.79 -27.49
N ALA A 561 6.86 -40.03 -27.98
CA ALA A 561 7.37 -41.19 -27.27
C ALA A 561 8.87 -41.37 -27.53
N MET A 562 9.68 -41.46 -26.48
CA MET A 562 11.14 -41.56 -26.59
C MET A 562 11.71 -42.56 -25.56
N THR A 563 12.90 -43.11 -25.84
CA THR A 563 13.57 -44.05 -24.94
C THR A 563 14.88 -43.44 -24.44
N ILE A 564 14.89 -42.95 -23.20
CA ILE A 564 16.07 -42.36 -22.59
C ILE A 564 16.55 -43.28 -21.47
N TYR A 565 17.81 -43.68 -21.46
CA TYR A 565 18.40 -44.56 -20.44
C TYR A 565 17.57 -45.82 -20.13
N SER A 566 17.09 -46.50 -21.17
CA SER A 566 16.23 -47.70 -21.09
C SER A 566 14.85 -47.47 -20.43
N CYS A 567 14.47 -46.21 -20.20
CA CYS A 567 13.14 -45.83 -19.76
C CYS A 567 12.31 -45.36 -20.96
N LYS A 568 11.10 -45.91 -21.12
CA LYS A 568 10.12 -45.42 -22.10
C LYS A 568 9.43 -44.20 -21.51
N LEU A 569 9.55 -43.07 -22.19
CA LEU A 569 9.00 -41.80 -21.76
C LEU A 569 7.99 -41.30 -22.80
N ILE A 570 6.91 -40.67 -22.33
CA ILE A 570 6.15 -39.74 -23.16
C ILE A 570 6.57 -38.35 -22.74
N VAL A 571 7.07 -37.59 -23.69
CA VAL A 571 7.32 -36.15 -23.56
C VAL A 571 6.26 -35.44 -24.36
N ALA A 572 5.42 -34.68 -23.69
CA ALA A 572 4.43 -33.85 -24.33
C ALA A 572 4.97 -32.42 -24.39
N VAL A 573 5.00 -31.82 -25.58
CA VAL A 573 5.56 -30.49 -25.83
C VAL A 573 4.50 -29.56 -26.39
N LYS A 574 4.52 -28.29 -25.98
CA LYS A 574 3.67 -27.24 -26.53
C LYS A 574 4.46 -25.98 -26.83
N PHE A 575 4.24 -25.43 -28.02
CA PHE A 575 4.71 -24.10 -28.41
C PHE A 575 4.02 -23.00 -27.58
N LEU A 576 4.81 -22.06 -27.07
CA LEU A 576 4.30 -20.89 -26.36
C LEU A 576 4.37 -19.64 -27.24
N ASN A 577 5.58 -19.14 -27.54
CA ASN A 577 5.75 -17.94 -28.37
C ASN A 577 7.10 -17.95 -29.13
N ARG A 578 7.20 -17.14 -30.20
CA ARG A 578 8.43 -16.90 -30.98
C ARG A 578 8.64 -15.41 -31.21
N THR A 579 9.85 -14.93 -30.92
CA THR A 579 10.29 -13.57 -31.25
C THR A 579 11.71 -13.62 -31.82
N GLY A 580 11.86 -13.25 -33.10
CA GLY A 580 13.14 -13.35 -33.80
C GLY A 580 13.66 -14.79 -33.86
N SER A 581 14.89 -15.02 -33.38
CA SER A 581 15.48 -16.36 -33.29
C SER A 581 15.17 -17.10 -31.97
N ARG A 582 14.41 -16.48 -31.06
CA ARG A 582 14.01 -17.08 -29.77
C ARG A 582 12.66 -17.76 -29.89
N THR A 583 12.57 -19.01 -29.48
CA THR A 583 11.31 -19.78 -29.47
C THR A 583 11.13 -20.49 -28.13
N SER A 584 9.98 -20.32 -27.49
CA SER A 584 9.67 -20.90 -26.16
C SER A 584 8.72 -22.07 -26.24
N PHE A 585 8.95 -23.05 -25.38
CA PHE A 585 8.15 -24.25 -25.27
C PHE A 585 7.97 -24.67 -23.82
N VAL A 586 6.84 -25.30 -23.52
CA VAL A 586 6.60 -26.04 -22.28
C VAL A 586 6.62 -27.52 -22.58
N LEU A 587 7.26 -28.31 -21.70
CA LEU A 587 7.26 -29.77 -21.79
C LEU A 587 6.85 -30.42 -20.48
N THR A 588 6.21 -31.58 -20.60
CA THR A 588 5.96 -32.48 -19.46
C THR A 588 6.46 -33.88 -19.77
N CYS A 589 6.94 -34.58 -18.75
CA CYS A 589 7.48 -35.94 -18.89
C CYS A 589 6.68 -36.96 -18.08
N ARG A 590 6.40 -38.11 -18.69
CA ARG A 590 5.79 -39.28 -18.03
C ARG A 590 6.61 -40.54 -18.28
N ASN A 591 6.94 -41.28 -17.22
CA ASN A 591 7.66 -42.55 -17.32
C ASN A 591 6.66 -43.69 -17.48
N LEU A 592 6.61 -44.29 -18.67
CA LEU A 592 5.77 -45.45 -18.96
C LEU A 592 6.34 -46.76 -18.39
N SER A 593 7.65 -46.83 -18.12
CA SER A 593 8.30 -48.02 -17.54
C SER A 593 7.90 -48.28 -16.07
N LYS A 594 7.31 -47.29 -15.36
CA LYS A 594 6.83 -47.45 -13.97
C LYS A 594 5.33 -47.72 -13.85
N ILE A 595 4.56 -47.69 -14.95
CA ILE A 595 3.13 -48.01 -14.93
C ILE A 595 2.99 -49.54 -14.85
N LYS A 596 2.85 -50.09 -13.63
CA LYS A 596 2.40 -51.48 -13.48
C LYS A 596 1.04 -51.61 -14.17
N LYS A 597 0.95 -52.46 -15.20
CA LYS A 597 -0.34 -52.92 -15.75
C LYS A 597 -1.23 -53.32 -14.55
N PRO A 598 -2.49 -52.86 -14.47
CA PRO A 598 -3.41 -53.43 -13.49
C PRO A 598 -3.46 -54.94 -13.75
N LYS A 599 -3.10 -55.73 -12.74
CA LYS A 599 -3.38 -57.16 -12.74
C LYS A 599 -4.90 -57.26 -12.72
N TYR A 600 -5.51 -57.48 -13.88
CA TYR A 600 -6.84 -58.06 -13.94
C TYR A 600 -6.76 -59.44 -13.26
N GLY A 601 -7.14 -59.48 -11.99
CA GLY A 601 -7.44 -60.69 -11.25
C GLY A 601 -8.92 -60.99 -11.39
N HIS A 602 -9.22 -62.24 -11.72
CA HIS A 602 -10.54 -62.78 -12.00
C HIS A 602 -11.58 -62.56 -10.88
N LEU A 603 -12.81 -62.28 -11.35
CA LEU A 603 -14.14 -62.39 -10.73
C LEU A 603 -14.45 -61.58 -9.46
#